data_AF-A0A1M5UJD7-F1
#
_entry.id   AF-A0A1M5UJD7-F1
#
_cell.length_a   1.000
_cell.length_b   1.000
_cell.length_c   1.000
_cell.angle_alpha   90.00
_cell.angle_beta   90.00
_cell.angle_gamma   90.00
#
_symmetry.space_group_name_H-M   'P 1'
#
loop_
_entity.id
_entity.type
_entity.pdbx_description
1 polymer ?
#
loop_
_entity_poly.entity_id
_entity_poly.type
_entity_poly.pdbx_seq_one_letter_code
_entity_poly.pdbx_strand_id
1 'polypeptide(L)'
;MKTLFIAFIYSLTLSLSPNNCEQLKTVRAFFQEGVNEEQLEEMILICEKSNCDDVIPYHAAATMKKAEFVWSPMQKLANFKKGKKMLESFIKEHPDNIEARYIRWLTQKKAPSFLGYHDNIKEDDEFIKKNIAKSNINQDYQKVMLKHIKKVKNE
;
A
#
# COMPACT_ATOMS: atom_id res chain seq x y z
N MET A 1 0.00 -62.00 14.21
CA MET A 1 -0.79 -60.74 14.26
C MET A 1 -0.27 -59.87 15.39
N LYS A 2 0.27 -58.69 15.05
CA LYS A 2 0.20 -57.40 15.79
C LYS A 2 1.11 -56.41 15.06
N THR A 3 0.54 -55.89 13.99
CA THR A 3 0.75 -54.61 13.28
C THR A 3 2.02 -53.80 13.59
N LEU A 4 2.86 -53.65 12.55
CA LEU A 4 3.82 -52.55 12.40
C LEU A 4 3.07 -51.20 12.39
N PHE A 5 3.51 -50.26 13.22
CA PHE A 5 3.13 -48.85 13.10
C PHE A 5 4.02 -48.19 12.04
N ILE A 6 3.45 -47.91 10.86
CA ILE A 6 4.08 -47.06 9.85
C ILE A 6 3.67 -45.62 10.16
N ALA A 7 4.61 -44.82 10.66
CA ALA A 7 4.43 -43.39 10.84
C ALA A 7 4.42 -42.71 9.45
N PHE A 8 3.25 -42.27 9.02
CA PHE A 8 3.07 -41.52 7.77
C PHE A 8 3.38 -40.05 8.06
N ILE A 9 4.64 -39.64 7.85
CA ILE A 9 5.04 -38.23 7.90
C ILE A 9 4.48 -37.58 6.62
N TYR A 10 3.32 -36.93 6.73
CA TYR A 10 2.84 -36.00 5.71
C TYR A 10 3.81 -34.82 5.68
N SER A 11 4.76 -34.83 4.73
CA SER A 11 5.51 -33.64 4.35
C SER A 11 4.51 -32.65 3.75
N LEU A 12 4.10 -31.67 4.56
CA LEU A 12 3.39 -30.49 4.09
C LEU A 12 4.34 -29.73 3.16
N THR A 13 4.25 -30.00 1.86
CA THR A 13 4.91 -29.19 0.85
C THR A 13 4.22 -27.83 0.87
N LEU A 14 4.83 -26.87 1.55
CA LEU A 14 4.46 -25.47 1.47
C LEU A 14 4.72 -25.02 0.03
N SER A 15 3.70 -25.02 -0.81
CA SER A 15 3.76 -24.44 -2.15
C SER A 15 3.99 -22.94 -2.00
N LEU A 16 5.25 -22.51 -2.00
CA LEU A 16 5.62 -21.11 -2.16
C LEU A 16 5.22 -20.72 -3.58
N SER A 17 3.98 -20.26 -3.74
CA SER A 17 3.58 -19.56 -4.95
C SER A 17 4.51 -18.37 -5.10
N PRO A 18 5.24 -18.23 -6.22
CA PRO A 18 6.09 -17.06 -6.42
C PRO A 18 5.19 -15.81 -6.41
N ASN A 19 5.48 -14.87 -5.51
CA ASN A 19 4.84 -13.56 -5.47
C ASN A 19 5.15 -12.84 -6.79
N ASN A 20 4.23 -12.92 -7.75
CA ASN A 20 4.35 -12.27 -9.04
C ASN A 20 3.76 -10.87 -8.96
N CYS A 21 4.63 -9.87 -8.77
CA CYS A 21 4.23 -8.47 -8.68
C CYS A 21 3.98 -7.81 -10.05
N GLU A 22 3.34 -8.52 -10.97
CA GLU A 22 3.05 -8.04 -12.33
C GLU A 22 2.18 -6.78 -12.29
N GLN A 23 1.18 -6.76 -11.40
CA GLN A 23 0.25 -5.65 -11.27
C GLN A 23 0.87 -4.40 -10.62
N LEU A 24 2.04 -4.54 -9.98
CA LEU A 24 2.68 -3.46 -9.23
C LEU A 24 3.01 -2.27 -10.14
N LYS A 25 3.38 -2.53 -11.40
CA LYS A 25 3.63 -1.46 -12.38
C LYS A 25 2.37 -0.65 -12.67
N THR A 26 1.22 -1.32 -12.81
CA THR A 26 -0.07 -0.68 -13.11
C THR A 26 -0.56 0.16 -11.93
N VAL A 27 -0.55 -0.39 -10.72
CA VAL A 27 -1.01 0.36 -9.52
C VAL A 27 -0.11 1.56 -9.22
N ARG A 28 1.21 1.46 -9.50
CA ARG A 28 2.14 2.59 -9.42
C ARG A 28 1.78 3.71 -10.38
N ALA A 29 1.33 3.39 -11.59
CA ALA A 29 0.93 4.40 -12.58
C ALA A 29 -0.35 5.13 -12.13
N PHE A 30 -1.39 4.38 -11.75
CA PHE A 30 -2.64 4.96 -11.23
C PHE A 30 -2.41 5.93 -10.06
N PHE A 31 -1.51 5.56 -9.14
CA PHE A 31 -1.24 6.39 -7.96
C PHE A 31 -0.59 7.75 -8.29
N GLN A 32 0.09 7.88 -9.43
CA GLN A 32 0.81 9.10 -9.81
C GLN A 32 -0.07 10.09 -10.59
N GLU A 33 -1.01 9.58 -11.39
CA GLU A 33 -1.77 10.41 -12.36
C GLU A 33 -3.04 11.01 -11.77
N GLY A 34 -3.45 10.55 -10.59
CA GLY A 34 -4.80 10.81 -10.08
C GLY A 34 -5.81 9.93 -10.82
N VAL A 35 -6.86 9.52 -10.11
CA VAL A 35 -7.84 8.56 -10.63
C VAL A 35 -9.23 9.12 -10.50
N ASN A 36 -10.07 8.87 -11.51
CA ASN A 36 -11.52 9.00 -11.39
C ASN A 36 -12.12 7.81 -10.59
N GLU A 37 -13.44 7.79 -10.40
CA GLU A 37 -14.10 6.73 -9.64
C GLU A 37 -13.88 5.34 -10.26
N GLU A 38 -14.10 5.20 -11.56
CA GLU A 38 -13.94 3.93 -12.29
C GLU A 38 -12.51 3.37 -12.19
N GLN A 39 -11.51 4.22 -12.42
CA GLN A 39 -10.10 3.86 -12.31
C GLN A 39 -9.70 3.52 -10.86
N LEU A 40 -10.29 4.20 -9.87
CA LEU A 40 -10.06 3.87 -8.47
C LEU A 40 -10.61 2.48 -8.14
N GLU A 41 -11.81 2.17 -8.61
CA GLU A 41 -12.43 0.85 -8.40
C GLU A 41 -11.65 -0.25 -9.13
N GLU A 42 -11.19 0.02 -10.36
CA GLU A 42 -10.30 -0.88 -11.09
C GLU A 42 -9.00 -1.14 -10.31
N MET A 43 -8.36 -0.08 -9.81
CA MET A 43 -7.14 -0.19 -8.99
C MET A 43 -7.37 -1.04 -7.74
N ILE A 44 -8.51 -0.88 -7.05
CA ILE A 44 -8.87 -1.70 -5.88
C ILE A 44 -9.01 -3.18 -6.29
N LEU A 45 -9.74 -3.47 -7.38
CA LEU A 45 -9.94 -4.84 -7.85
C LEU A 45 -8.63 -5.52 -8.27
N ILE A 46 -7.72 -4.77 -8.89
CA ILE A 46 -6.38 -5.25 -9.25
C ILE A 46 -5.61 -5.63 -7.99
N CYS A 47 -5.63 -4.79 -6.96
CA CYS A 47 -4.96 -5.08 -5.70
C CYS A 47 -5.58 -6.28 -4.96
N GLU A 48 -6.90 -6.38 -4.91
CA GLU A 48 -7.61 -7.49 -4.22
C GLU A 48 -7.32 -8.86 -4.83
N LYS A 49 -7.06 -8.92 -6.13
CA LYS A 49 -6.75 -10.16 -6.86
C LYS A 49 -5.27 -10.49 -6.93
N SER A 50 -4.40 -9.59 -6.46
CA SER A 50 -2.96 -9.77 -6.53
C SER A 50 -2.45 -10.61 -5.38
N ASN A 51 -1.49 -11.50 -5.66
CA ASN A 51 -0.75 -12.25 -4.65
C ASN A 51 0.56 -11.55 -4.24
N CYS A 52 0.71 -10.26 -4.58
CA CYS A 52 1.90 -9.48 -4.28
C CYS A 52 1.63 -8.52 -3.12
N ASP A 53 2.30 -8.71 -1.99
CA ASP A 53 2.09 -7.88 -0.80
C ASP A 53 2.46 -6.40 -1.02
N ASP A 54 3.35 -6.09 -1.97
CA ASP A 54 3.73 -4.70 -2.29
C ASP A 54 2.57 -3.87 -2.86
N VAL A 55 1.46 -4.48 -3.28
CA VAL A 55 0.25 -3.75 -3.70
C VAL A 55 -0.62 -3.31 -2.52
N ILE A 56 -0.43 -3.86 -1.32
CA ILE A 56 -1.29 -3.62 -0.15
C ILE A 56 -1.29 -2.13 0.24
N PRO A 57 -0.15 -1.41 0.28
CA PRO A 57 -0.17 0.03 0.56
C PRO A 57 -0.99 0.84 -0.45
N TYR A 58 -0.93 0.46 -1.74
CA TYR A 58 -1.70 1.08 -2.81
C TYR A 58 -3.20 0.81 -2.63
N HIS A 59 -3.57 -0.43 -2.30
CA HIS A 59 -4.94 -0.80 -1.96
C HIS A 59 -5.48 0.02 -0.77
N ALA A 60 -4.67 0.16 0.27
CA ALA A 60 -5.05 0.90 1.46
C ALA A 60 -5.33 2.37 1.14
N ALA A 61 -4.46 3.02 0.35
CA ALA A 61 -4.65 4.40 -0.08
C ALA A 61 -5.83 4.57 -1.03
N ALA A 62 -6.03 3.65 -1.98
CA ALA A 62 -7.20 3.67 -2.85
C ALA A 62 -8.51 3.51 -2.05
N THR A 63 -8.52 2.62 -1.05
CA THR A 63 -9.65 2.44 -0.13
C THR A 63 -9.94 3.71 0.67
N MET A 64 -8.92 4.45 1.12
CA MET A 64 -9.12 5.75 1.75
C MET A 64 -9.70 6.77 0.77
N LYS A 65 -9.18 6.82 -0.45
CA LYS A 65 -9.62 7.73 -1.50
C LYS A 65 -11.06 7.47 -1.96
N LYS A 66 -11.59 6.24 -1.79
CA LYS A 66 -13.01 5.94 -2.04
C LYS A 66 -13.97 6.85 -1.26
N ALA A 67 -13.51 7.44 -0.15
CA ALA A 67 -14.26 8.47 0.58
C ALA A 67 -14.57 9.73 -0.24
N GLU A 68 -13.83 10.03 -1.31
CA GLU A 68 -14.12 11.17 -2.18
C GLU A 68 -15.36 10.92 -3.05
N PHE A 69 -15.60 9.66 -3.45
CA PHE A 69 -16.63 9.28 -4.42
C PHE A 69 -17.97 8.84 -3.80
N VAL A 70 -17.98 8.36 -2.55
CA VAL A 70 -19.24 7.98 -1.88
C VAL A 70 -20.00 9.20 -1.32
N TRP A 71 -21.34 9.14 -1.31
CA TRP A 71 -22.20 10.25 -0.86
C TRP A 71 -22.27 10.39 0.66
N SER A 72 -22.49 9.28 1.38
CA SER A 72 -22.80 9.30 2.82
C SER A 72 -21.57 9.61 3.69
N PRO A 73 -21.63 10.58 4.62
CA PRO A 73 -20.54 10.86 5.56
C PRO A 73 -20.07 9.64 6.36
N MET A 74 -21.02 8.77 6.73
CA MET A 74 -20.71 7.52 7.43
C MET A 74 -19.89 6.56 6.56
N GLN A 75 -20.23 6.45 5.28
CA GLN A 75 -19.46 5.63 4.32
C GLN A 75 -18.10 6.25 4.02
N LYS A 76 -18.01 7.58 3.90
CA LYS A 76 -16.73 8.30 3.75
C LYS A 76 -15.79 7.94 4.90
N LEU A 77 -16.28 8.09 6.14
CA LEU A 77 -15.50 7.79 7.33
C LEU A 77 -15.14 6.29 7.43
N ALA A 78 -16.06 5.40 7.07
CA ALA A 78 -15.83 3.95 7.10
C ALA A 78 -14.73 3.54 6.11
N ASN A 79 -14.78 4.03 4.87
CA ASN A 79 -13.75 3.77 3.85
C ASN A 79 -12.38 4.31 4.28
N PHE A 80 -12.35 5.56 4.78
CA PHE A 80 -11.12 6.15 5.30
C PHE A 80 -10.53 5.32 6.46
N LYS A 81 -11.33 4.94 7.46
CA LYS A 81 -10.87 4.11 8.59
C LYS A 81 -10.39 2.73 8.14
N LYS A 82 -11.08 2.10 7.18
CA LYS A 82 -10.70 0.78 6.64
C LYS A 82 -9.32 0.84 5.99
N GLY A 83 -9.11 1.79 5.08
CA GLY A 83 -7.82 1.95 4.40
C GLY A 83 -6.71 2.41 5.35
N LYS A 84 -6.99 3.33 6.29
CA LYS A 84 -6.02 3.73 7.33
C LYS A 84 -5.55 2.53 8.14
N LYS A 85 -6.48 1.71 8.64
CA LYS A 85 -6.15 0.51 9.40
C LYS A 85 -5.28 -0.45 8.59
N MET A 86 -5.60 -0.66 7.31
CA MET A 86 -4.83 -1.52 6.41
C MET A 86 -3.39 -1.02 6.25
N LEU A 87 -3.20 0.28 5.98
CA LEU A 87 -1.87 0.87 5.78
C LEU A 87 -1.03 0.84 7.06
N GLU A 88 -1.62 1.20 8.21
CA GLU A 88 -0.91 1.20 9.49
C GLU A 88 -0.52 -0.21 9.92
N SER A 89 -1.38 -1.21 9.69
CA SER A 89 -1.03 -2.61 9.95
C SER A 89 0.14 -3.06 9.07
N PHE A 90 0.11 -2.76 7.77
CA PHE A 90 1.20 -3.11 6.86
C PHE A 90 2.52 -2.45 7.27
N ILE A 91 2.50 -1.15 7.62
CA ILE A 91 3.71 -0.44 8.07
C ILE A 91 4.22 -0.99 9.40
N LYS A 92 3.33 -1.41 10.31
CA LYS A 92 3.75 -2.05 11.56
C LYS A 92 4.51 -3.36 11.31
N GLU A 93 4.10 -4.14 10.32
CA GLU A 93 4.74 -5.42 9.94
C GLU A 93 5.99 -5.20 9.08
N HIS A 94 6.00 -4.13 8.27
CA HIS A 94 7.07 -3.79 7.34
C HIS A 94 7.56 -2.34 7.56
N PRO A 95 8.14 -2.03 8.73
CA PRO A 95 8.46 -0.65 9.14
C PRO A 95 9.44 0.06 8.19
N ASP A 96 10.30 -0.72 7.52
CA ASP A 96 11.31 -0.24 6.59
C ASP A 96 10.84 -0.19 5.12
N ASN A 97 9.58 -0.53 4.82
CA ASN A 97 9.07 -0.49 3.45
C ASN A 97 8.87 0.95 2.98
N ILE A 98 9.80 1.43 2.12
CA ILE A 98 9.82 2.82 1.67
C ILE A 98 8.58 3.23 0.88
N GLU A 99 8.01 2.35 0.06
CA GLU A 99 6.81 2.66 -0.71
C GLU A 99 5.60 2.84 0.21
N ALA A 100 5.45 1.99 1.23
CA ALA A 100 4.40 2.13 2.23
C ALA A 100 4.51 3.46 3.00
N ARG A 101 5.73 3.83 3.42
CA ARG A 101 5.99 5.11 4.10
C ARG A 101 5.72 6.31 3.17
N TYR A 102 6.08 6.21 1.89
CA TYR A 102 5.76 7.21 0.87
C TYR A 102 4.26 7.37 0.65
N ILE A 103 3.53 6.26 0.59
CA ILE A 103 2.07 6.28 0.43
C ILE A 103 1.39 6.88 1.66
N ARG A 104 1.85 6.53 2.88
CA ARG A 104 1.36 7.14 4.12
C ARG A 104 1.65 8.64 4.16
N TRP A 105 2.87 9.05 3.81
CA TRP A 105 3.23 10.47 3.70
C TRP A 105 2.27 11.23 2.78
N LEU A 106 2.06 10.72 1.56
CA LEU A 106 1.21 11.38 0.57
C LEU A 106 -0.25 11.44 1.02
N THR A 107 -0.75 10.34 1.59
CA THR A 107 -2.14 10.25 2.06
C THR A 107 -2.38 11.21 3.22
N GLN A 108 -1.49 11.27 4.20
CA GLN A 108 -1.58 12.21 5.32
C GLN A 108 -1.52 13.67 4.84
N LYS A 109 -0.67 13.98 3.85
CA LYS A 109 -0.56 15.32 3.27
C LYS A 109 -1.83 15.79 2.55
N LYS A 110 -2.62 14.86 2.00
CA LYS A 110 -3.87 15.16 1.28
C LYS A 110 -5.13 14.99 2.13
N ALA A 111 -5.04 14.32 3.27
CA ALA A 111 -6.19 14.09 4.15
C ALA A 111 -6.65 15.39 4.83
N PRO A 112 -7.96 15.63 4.97
CA PRO A 112 -8.48 16.73 5.78
C PRO A 112 -7.98 16.68 7.23
N SER A 113 -7.55 17.82 7.77
CA SER A 113 -6.93 17.90 9.11
C SER A 113 -7.82 17.38 10.23
N PHE A 114 -9.14 17.57 10.15
CA PHE A 114 -10.10 17.10 11.16
C PHE A 114 -10.16 15.56 11.28
N LEU A 115 -9.60 14.81 10.32
CA LEU A 115 -9.48 13.35 10.42
C LEU A 115 -8.31 12.90 11.32
N GLY A 116 -7.44 13.82 11.75
CA GLY A 116 -6.31 13.50 12.64
C GLY A 116 -5.36 12.46 12.03
N TYR A 117 -5.09 12.56 10.73
CA TYR A 117 -4.15 11.67 10.04
C TYR A 117 -2.99 12.47 9.46
N HIS A 118 -2.16 12.99 10.34
CA HIS A 118 -1.04 13.87 9.99
C HIS A 118 0.21 13.69 10.87
N ASP A 119 0.18 12.75 11.82
CA ASP A 119 1.17 12.66 12.90
C ASP A 119 2.54 12.16 12.40
N ASN A 120 2.57 11.38 11.31
CA ASN A 120 3.80 10.79 10.79
C ASN A 120 4.37 11.53 9.56
N ILE A 121 3.81 12.69 9.17
CA ILE A 121 4.24 13.41 7.95
C ILE A 121 5.74 13.72 7.99
N LYS A 122 6.25 14.23 9.12
CA LYS A 122 7.68 14.57 9.26
C LYS A 122 8.55 13.32 9.27
N GLU A 123 8.16 12.32 10.06
CA GLU A 123 8.87 11.06 10.21
C GLU A 123 9.02 10.33 8.86
N ASP A 124 7.93 10.22 8.10
CA ASP A 124 7.94 9.55 6.81
C ASP A 124 8.79 10.31 5.79
N ASP A 125 8.73 11.64 5.77
CA ASP A 125 9.56 12.44 4.86
C ASP A 125 11.06 12.24 5.10
N GLU A 126 11.47 12.25 6.37
CA GLU A 126 12.87 12.03 6.76
C GLU A 126 13.32 10.61 6.44
N PHE A 127 12.48 9.62 6.73
CA PHE A 127 12.74 8.21 6.43
C PHE A 127 12.93 7.98 4.92
N ILE A 128 12.04 8.50 4.08
CA ILE A 128 12.11 8.34 2.63
C ILE A 128 13.40 8.98 2.09
N LYS A 129 13.69 10.24 2.46
CA LYS A 129 14.89 10.95 2.01
C LYS A 129 16.18 10.20 2.36
N LYS A 130 16.25 9.64 3.57
CA LYS A 130 17.43 8.93 4.06
C LYS A 130 17.67 7.60 3.33
N ASN A 131 16.60 6.90 2.96
CA ASN A 131 16.70 5.49 2.58
C ASN A 131 16.41 5.20 1.09
N ILE A 132 15.70 6.08 0.38
CA ILE A 132 15.22 5.78 -0.99
C ILE A 132 16.35 5.39 -1.96
N ALA A 133 17.49 6.09 -1.91
CA ALA A 133 18.64 5.81 -2.78
C ALA A 133 19.33 4.46 -2.50
N LYS A 134 19.12 3.88 -1.31
CA LYS A 134 19.69 2.60 -0.87
C LYS A 134 18.71 1.43 -1.03
N SER A 135 17.50 1.72 -1.49
CA SER A 135 16.42 0.74 -1.59
C SER A 135 16.57 -0.15 -2.82
N ASN A 136 15.87 -1.28 -2.81
CA ASN A 136 15.74 -2.19 -3.95
C ASN A 136 14.70 -1.70 -4.99
N ILE A 137 14.08 -0.54 -4.77
CA ILE A 137 13.13 0.05 -5.71
C ILE A 137 13.88 0.43 -7.00
N ASN A 138 13.28 0.14 -8.15
CA ASN A 138 13.84 0.54 -9.44
C ASN A 138 14.16 2.05 -9.48
N GLN A 139 15.36 2.40 -9.97
CA GLN A 139 15.84 3.79 -9.95
C GLN A 139 14.93 4.77 -10.69
N ASP A 140 14.26 4.36 -11.76
CA ASP A 140 13.34 5.25 -12.47
C ASP A 140 12.07 5.50 -11.65
N TYR A 141 11.59 4.49 -10.91
CA TYR A 141 10.48 4.70 -9.99
C TYR A 141 10.88 5.56 -8.79
N GLN A 142 12.11 5.43 -8.28
CA GLN A 142 12.62 6.36 -7.25
C GLN A 142 12.58 7.82 -7.74
N LYS A 143 12.98 8.08 -8.99
CA LYS A 143 12.89 9.44 -9.59
C LYS A 143 11.45 9.93 -9.67
N VAL A 144 10.50 9.06 -10.05
CA VAL A 144 9.07 9.39 -10.09
C VAL A 144 8.57 9.78 -8.69
N MET A 145 8.86 8.98 -7.66
CA MET A 145 8.50 9.28 -6.28
C MET A 145 9.07 10.63 -5.82
N LEU A 146 10.37 10.86 -6.03
CA LEU A 146 11.03 12.11 -5.63
C LEU A 146 10.45 13.33 -6.35
N LYS A 147 10.14 13.20 -7.64
CA LYS A 147 9.47 14.25 -8.41
C LYS A 147 8.09 14.57 -7.85
N HIS A 148 7.30 13.56 -7.51
CA HIS A 148 5.97 13.76 -6.93
C HIS A 148 6.05 14.37 -5.52
N ILE A 149 6.97 13.91 -4.67
CA ILE A 149 7.21 14.52 -3.35
C ILE A 149 7.54 16.01 -3.50
N LYS A 150 8.44 16.37 -4.44
CA LYS A 150 8.79 17.77 -4.69
C LYS A 150 7.57 18.59 -5.13
N LYS A 151 6.72 18.04 -6.01
CA LYS A 151 5.48 18.70 -6.46
C LYS A 151 4.54 18.99 -5.29
N VAL A 152 4.22 17.98 -4.48
CA VAL A 152 3.28 18.07 -3.35
C VAL A 152 3.78 18.99 -2.23
N LYS A 153 5.09 19.18 -2.09
CA LYS A 153 5.64 20.15 -1.12
C LYS A 153 5.52 21.61 -1.55
N ASN A 154 5.31 21.85 -2.84
CA ASN A 154 5.17 23.18 -3.41
C ASN A 154 3.70 23.58 -3.60
N GLU A 155 2.76 22.66 -3.34
CA GLU A 155 1.32 22.87 -3.24
C GLU A 155 0.95 23.28 -1.81
#